data_AF-A0A954PRP6-F1
#
_entry.id   AF-A0A954PRP6-F1
#
_cell.length_a   1.000
_cell.length_b   1.000
_cell.length_c   1.000
_cell.angle_alpha   90.00
_cell.angle_beta   90.00
_cell.angle_gamma   90.00
#
_symmetry.space_group_name_H-M   'P 1'
#
loop_
_entity.id
_entity.type
_entity.pdbx_description
1 polymer ?
#
loop_
_entity_poly.entity_id
_entity_poly.type
_entity_poly.pdbx_seq_one_letter_code
_entity_poly.pdbx_strand_id
1 'polypeptide(L)'
;MNHALETRATSGRKLIEIITSADEGLRNTSLDAVCQSLSGEQLLSASVELEDFRRASSNLYHRVRALFFLYAIHRFHLPRALVGRDCGEIPFAGYTNLLRRRFHEAIHEFLRQQQSQGPSVALSSALATAYHRLAFQTLADQVRSSVRTVRGNQWMFRTGHPADMPLRIRGELCTPDASGRFPVLRERTSVRMDFSHSGWSDIFFLGMDFPAGARVINASVDLAVRGKHSRPEPPIDTALRVIDEPLLRLVSIDLEATADVRTLSEVYDFARDYLGLLKAAVIASGLFPPGMEGCDAGIEAVLTPLVGPGRGLEIISRVNDIPKGSRLAVSTNLLGSLIALCMRASGQVASLTGPLSESERSIVAARAILGEWLGGSGGGWQDSGGIWPGIKLIAGAPAT
;
A
#
# COMPACT_ATOMS: atom_id res chain seq x y z
N MET A 1 17.60 24.77 -40.06
CA MET A 1 18.25 24.19 -38.87
C MET A 1 17.76 24.81 -37.55
N ASN A 2 17.44 26.11 -37.48
CA ASN A 2 16.90 26.74 -36.26
C ASN A 2 15.47 26.33 -35.88
N HIS A 3 14.59 26.11 -36.85
CA HIS A 3 13.18 25.83 -36.54
C HIS A 3 12.94 24.45 -35.88
N ALA A 4 13.81 23.45 -36.18
CA ALA A 4 13.75 22.12 -35.59
C ALA A 4 14.29 22.07 -34.14
N LEU A 5 15.14 23.02 -33.75
CA LEU A 5 15.64 23.15 -32.38
C LEU A 5 14.62 23.85 -31.48
N GLU A 6 13.89 24.85 -32.00
CA GLU A 6 12.79 25.51 -31.27
C GLU A 6 11.55 24.61 -31.06
N THR A 7 11.22 23.74 -32.01
CA THR A 7 10.12 22.76 -31.85
C THR A 7 10.47 21.60 -30.93
N ARG A 8 11.77 21.26 -30.78
CA ARG A 8 12.23 20.23 -29.83
C ARG A 8 12.06 20.70 -28.38
N ALA A 9 12.40 21.95 -28.06
CA ALA A 9 12.34 22.52 -26.71
C ALA A 9 10.93 22.88 -26.20
N THR A 10 9.92 22.86 -27.06
CA THR A 10 8.55 23.32 -26.72
C THR A 10 7.62 22.19 -26.27
N SER A 11 7.91 20.95 -26.66
CA SER A 11 6.99 19.82 -26.43
C SER A 11 7.06 19.26 -25.01
N GLY A 12 8.27 19.02 -24.48
CA GLY A 12 8.44 18.58 -23.08
C GLY A 12 8.06 19.68 -22.10
N ARG A 13 8.37 20.94 -22.41
CA ARG A 13 7.89 22.11 -21.66
C ARG A 13 6.37 22.13 -21.48
N LYS A 14 5.59 21.90 -22.54
CA LYS A 14 4.12 21.83 -22.45
C LYS A 14 3.64 20.71 -21.54
N LEU A 15 4.28 19.54 -21.58
CA LEU A 15 3.94 18.43 -20.68
C LEU A 15 4.28 18.76 -19.22
N ILE A 16 5.39 19.44 -18.97
CA ILE A 16 5.77 19.91 -17.64
C ILE A 16 4.79 20.97 -17.14
N GLU A 17 4.36 21.91 -17.99
CA GLU A 17 3.35 22.91 -17.66
C GLU A 17 2.01 22.27 -17.27
N ILE A 18 1.58 21.20 -17.96
CA ILE A 18 0.40 20.41 -17.58
C ILE A 18 0.57 19.81 -16.18
N ILE A 19 1.79 19.42 -15.80
CA ILE A 19 2.10 18.85 -14.48
C ILE A 19 2.04 19.92 -13.39
N THR A 20 2.64 21.10 -13.63
CA THR A 20 2.89 22.12 -12.59
C THR A 20 1.85 23.24 -12.51
N SER A 21 1.00 23.40 -13.53
CA SER A 21 0.06 24.51 -13.59
C SER A 21 -1.02 24.44 -12.49
N ALA A 22 -1.32 25.59 -11.90
CA ALA A 22 -2.46 25.77 -11.00
C ALA A 22 -3.77 26.04 -11.77
N ASP A 23 -3.70 26.46 -13.04
CA ASP A 23 -4.86 26.66 -13.89
C ASP A 23 -5.45 25.32 -14.31
N GLU A 24 -6.74 25.10 -13.99
CA GLU A 24 -7.44 23.85 -14.27
C GLU A 24 -7.55 23.56 -15.77
N GLY A 25 -7.70 24.61 -16.60
CA GLY A 25 -7.79 24.45 -18.06
C GLY A 25 -6.52 23.81 -18.63
N LEU A 26 -5.36 24.31 -18.21
CA LEU A 26 -4.08 23.74 -18.62
C LEU A 26 -3.78 22.41 -17.91
N ARG A 27 -3.95 22.32 -16.59
CA ARG A 27 -3.63 21.13 -15.77
C ARG A 27 -4.39 19.88 -16.18
N ASN A 28 -5.65 20.06 -16.60
CA ASN A 28 -6.55 18.98 -17.00
C ASN A 28 -6.44 18.65 -18.50
N THR A 29 -5.49 19.27 -19.23
CA THR A 29 -5.23 18.93 -20.63
C THR A 29 -4.80 17.46 -20.72
N SER A 30 -5.44 16.71 -21.62
CA SER A 30 -5.12 15.30 -21.86
C SER A 30 -3.70 15.13 -22.41
N LEU A 31 -2.92 14.23 -21.78
CA LEU A 31 -1.62 13.81 -22.30
C LEU A 31 -1.73 13.30 -23.74
N ASP A 32 -2.76 12.50 -24.02
CA ASP A 32 -2.97 11.89 -25.33
C ASP A 32 -3.17 12.96 -26.41
N ALA A 33 -3.94 14.01 -26.11
CA ALA A 33 -4.15 15.13 -27.04
C ALA A 33 -2.85 15.87 -27.38
N VAL A 34 -1.92 16.00 -26.42
CA VAL A 34 -0.62 16.60 -26.69
C VAL A 34 0.25 15.64 -27.51
N CYS A 35 0.37 14.38 -27.09
CA CYS A 35 1.27 13.42 -27.69
C CYS A 35 0.87 12.98 -29.11
N GLN A 36 -0.43 13.00 -29.47
CA GLN A 36 -0.91 12.64 -30.80
C GLN A 36 -0.32 13.49 -31.93
N SER A 37 0.01 14.75 -31.65
CA SER A 37 0.57 15.69 -32.64
C SER A 37 2.11 15.65 -32.74
N LEU A 38 2.77 14.83 -31.92
CA LEU A 38 4.22 14.77 -31.84
C LEU A 38 4.80 13.62 -32.68
N SER A 39 5.91 13.91 -33.37
CA SER A 39 6.74 12.89 -34.01
C SER A 39 7.49 12.02 -32.99
N GLY A 40 8.02 10.88 -33.42
CA GLY A 40 8.83 10.00 -32.57
C GLY A 40 10.04 10.71 -31.95
N GLU A 41 10.74 11.57 -32.71
CA GLU A 41 11.85 12.37 -32.17
C GLU A 41 11.39 13.36 -31.10
N GLN A 42 10.25 14.02 -31.29
CA GLN A 42 9.69 14.96 -30.31
C GLN A 42 9.24 14.23 -29.04
N LEU A 43 8.64 13.04 -29.16
CA LEU A 43 8.26 12.21 -28.02
C LEU A 43 9.50 11.77 -27.21
N LEU A 44 10.58 11.39 -27.89
CA LEU A 44 11.84 11.04 -27.23
C LEU A 44 12.48 12.25 -26.53
N SER A 45 12.51 13.41 -27.19
CA SER A 45 12.99 14.67 -26.60
C SER A 45 12.18 15.05 -25.36
N ALA A 46 10.84 15.02 -25.47
CA ALA A 46 9.94 15.31 -24.35
C ALA A 46 10.12 14.31 -23.19
N SER A 47 10.44 13.05 -23.48
CA SER A 47 10.73 12.04 -22.45
C SER A 47 12.04 12.35 -21.71
N VAL A 48 13.07 12.86 -22.39
CA VAL A 48 14.31 13.30 -21.73
C VAL A 48 14.01 14.49 -20.81
N GLU A 49 13.30 15.51 -21.29
CA GLU A 49 12.93 16.68 -20.50
C GLU A 49 12.08 16.30 -19.26
N LEU A 50 11.13 15.37 -19.42
CA LEU A 50 10.33 14.85 -18.31
C LEU A 50 11.15 14.06 -17.29
N GLU A 51 12.14 13.27 -17.75
CA GLU A 51 13.03 12.53 -16.85
C GLU A 51 13.93 13.47 -16.04
N ASP A 52 14.47 14.53 -16.67
CA ASP A 52 15.25 15.55 -15.99
C ASP A 52 14.40 16.33 -14.98
N PHE A 53 13.20 16.76 -15.39
CA PHE A 53 12.23 17.39 -14.49
C PHE A 53 11.88 16.50 -13.30
N ARG A 54 11.61 15.21 -13.53
CA ARG A 54 11.31 14.25 -12.47
C ARG A 54 12.46 14.11 -11.46
N ARG A 55 13.71 14.14 -11.91
CA ARG A 55 14.89 14.05 -11.04
C ARG A 55 15.12 15.34 -10.23
N ALA A 56 14.84 16.49 -10.82
CA ALA A 56 15.05 17.80 -10.20
C ALA A 56 13.90 18.22 -9.27
N SER A 57 12.67 17.74 -9.52
CA SER A 57 11.49 18.16 -8.77
C SER A 57 11.51 17.65 -7.33
N SER A 58 11.32 18.56 -6.36
CA SER A 58 11.16 18.23 -4.94
C SER A 58 9.71 17.86 -4.58
N ASN A 59 8.74 18.19 -5.44
CA ASN A 59 7.34 17.90 -5.21
C ASN A 59 7.01 16.45 -5.62
N LEU A 60 6.51 15.66 -4.68
CA LEU A 60 6.16 14.25 -4.89
C LEU A 60 5.13 14.06 -6.01
N TYR A 61 4.07 14.87 -6.03
CA TYR A 61 3.00 14.78 -7.01
C TYR A 61 3.50 15.05 -8.42
N HIS A 62 4.36 16.07 -8.58
CA HIS A 62 5.01 16.36 -9.85
C HIS A 62 5.85 15.16 -10.34
N ARG A 63 6.64 14.55 -9.45
CA ARG A 63 7.46 13.37 -9.77
C ARG A 63 6.59 12.19 -10.21
N VAL A 64 5.50 11.93 -9.51
CA VAL A 64 4.56 10.83 -9.80
C VAL A 64 3.86 11.06 -11.13
N ARG A 65 3.36 12.27 -11.40
CA ARG A 65 2.76 12.60 -12.70
C ARG A 65 3.76 12.46 -13.84
N ALA A 66 5.00 12.92 -13.66
CA ALA A 66 6.06 12.75 -14.64
C ALA A 66 6.33 11.26 -14.92
N LEU A 67 6.38 10.41 -13.89
CA LEU A 67 6.53 8.95 -14.05
C LEU A 67 5.39 8.33 -14.85
N PHE A 68 4.14 8.71 -14.59
CA PHE A 68 2.99 8.21 -15.35
C PHE A 68 2.94 8.76 -16.79
N PHE A 69 3.40 9.99 -17.01
CA PHE A 69 3.56 10.54 -18.36
C PHE A 69 4.63 9.78 -19.14
N LEU A 70 5.80 9.55 -18.54
CA LEU A 70 6.87 8.73 -19.13
C LEU A 70 6.38 7.31 -19.43
N TYR A 71 5.68 6.67 -18.49
CA TYR A 71 5.05 5.37 -18.71
C TYR A 71 4.12 5.40 -19.92
N ALA A 72 3.18 6.35 -19.98
CA ALA A 72 2.19 6.41 -21.05
C ALA A 72 2.82 6.72 -22.41
N ILE A 73 3.80 7.63 -22.47
CA ILE A 73 4.56 7.93 -23.68
C ILE A 73 5.26 6.68 -24.19
N HIS A 74 6.01 5.99 -23.33
CA HIS A 74 6.72 4.76 -23.69
C HIS A 74 5.81 3.58 -24.03
N ARG A 75 4.64 3.48 -23.39
CA ARG A 75 3.73 2.36 -23.56
C ARG A 75 2.79 2.50 -24.76
N PHE A 76 2.28 3.71 -25.02
CA PHE A 76 1.17 3.92 -25.94
C PHE A 76 1.51 4.83 -27.12
N HIS A 77 2.42 5.78 -26.97
CA HIS A 77 2.72 6.77 -28.01
C HIS A 77 3.96 6.40 -28.83
N LEU A 78 5.08 6.10 -28.17
CA LEU A 78 6.32 5.73 -28.85
C LEU A 78 6.20 4.48 -29.75
N PRO A 79 5.49 3.39 -29.35
CA PRO A 79 5.38 2.22 -30.23
C PRO A 79 4.76 2.54 -31.59
N ARG A 80 3.80 3.48 -31.66
CA ARG A 80 3.18 3.92 -32.92
C ARG A 80 4.13 4.75 -33.78
N ALA A 81 5.09 5.43 -33.17
CA ALA A 81 6.09 6.25 -33.86
C ALA A 81 7.38 5.49 -34.21
N LEU A 82 7.56 4.27 -33.66
CA LEU A 82 8.73 3.42 -33.83
C LEU A 82 8.46 2.21 -34.75
N VAL A 83 7.48 2.31 -35.65
CA VAL A 83 7.15 1.25 -36.62
C VAL A 83 8.39 0.90 -37.44
N GLY A 84 8.69 -0.40 -37.55
CA GLY A 84 9.92 -0.90 -38.18
C GLY A 84 11.11 -1.02 -37.24
N ARG A 85 10.95 -0.67 -35.94
CA ARG A 85 11.91 -0.91 -34.86
C ARG A 85 11.31 -1.76 -33.74
N ASP A 86 10.54 -2.79 -34.12
CA ASP A 86 9.78 -3.62 -33.18
C ASP A 86 10.70 -4.43 -32.26
N CYS A 87 11.82 -4.91 -32.82
CA CYS A 87 12.82 -5.70 -32.11
C CYS A 87 13.98 -4.82 -31.60
N GLY A 88 14.50 -5.17 -30.43
CA GLY A 88 15.68 -4.55 -29.84
C GLY A 88 16.17 -5.34 -28.63
N GLU A 89 17.45 -5.17 -28.28
CA GLU A 89 18.06 -5.84 -27.14
C GLU A 89 17.61 -5.17 -25.82
N ILE A 90 17.04 -5.95 -24.91
CA ILE A 90 16.83 -5.53 -23.52
C ILE A 90 18.06 -5.97 -22.73
N PRO A 91 18.86 -5.05 -22.16
CA PRO A 91 20.09 -5.41 -21.47
C PRO A 91 19.80 -6.26 -20.24
N PHE A 92 20.46 -7.41 -20.12
CA PHE A 92 20.28 -8.38 -19.04
C PHE A 92 20.45 -7.76 -17.64
N ALA A 93 21.41 -6.85 -17.49
CA ALA A 93 21.64 -6.12 -16.24
C ALA A 93 20.43 -5.25 -15.85
N GLY A 94 19.83 -4.53 -16.83
CA GLY A 94 18.63 -3.73 -16.61
C GLY A 94 17.42 -4.59 -16.22
N TYR A 95 17.25 -5.75 -16.86
CA TYR A 95 16.19 -6.70 -16.51
C TYR A 95 16.36 -7.28 -15.10
N THR A 96 17.60 -7.63 -14.73
CA THR A 96 17.90 -8.11 -13.37
C THR A 96 17.61 -7.05 -12.31
N ASN A 97 17.97 -5.80 -12.56
CA ASN A 97 17.66 -4.68 -11.67
C ASN A 97 16.15 -4.49 -11.52
N LEU A 98 15.39 -4.59 -12.61
CA LEU A 98 13.92 -4.51 -12.60
C LEU A 98 13.30 -5.59 -11.69
N LEU A 99 13.74 -6.84 -11.80
CA LEU A 99 13.26 -7.95 -10.96
C LEU A 99 13.61 -7.76 -9.48
N ARG A 100 14.79 -7.19 -9.20
CA ARG A 100 15.24 -6.86 -7.84
C ARG A 100 14.66 -5.56 -7.29
N ARG A 101 13.65 -4.98 -7.96
CA ARG A 101 13.01 -3.70 -7.60
C ARG A 101 13.95 -2.49 -7.56
N ARG A 102 15.11 -2.59 -8.23
CA ARG A 102 16.10 -1.50 -8.42
C ARG A 102 15.74 -0.69 -9.66
N PHE A 103 14.60 0.01 -9.59
CA PHE A 103 13.97 0.61 -10.77
C PHE A 103 14.76 1.77 -11.38
N HIS A 104 15.45 2.58 -10.55
CA HIS A 104 16.27 3.69 -11.04
C HIS A 104 17.44 3.18 -11.89
N GLU A 105 18.12 2.14 -11.41
CA GLU A 105 19.22 1.48 -12.08
C GLU A 105 18.75 0.77 -13.36
N ALA A 106 17.57 0.13 -13.32
CA ALA A 106 16.96 -0.47 -14.50
C ALA A 106 16.67 0.58 -15.59
N ILE A 107 16.04 1.71 -15.23
CA ILE A 107 15.76 2.82 -16.16
C ILE A 107 17.06 3.36 -16.74
N HIS A 108 18.08 3.57 -15.92
CA HIS A 108 19.39 4.04 -16.38
C HIS A 108 20.01 3.10 -17.42
N GLU A 109 20.01 1.78 -17.18
CA GLU A 109 20.52 0.81 -18.14
C GLU A 109 19.72 0.80 -19.45
N PHE A 110 18.39 0.88 -19.38
CA PHE A 110 17.54 0.91 -20.57
C PHE A 110 17.73 2.18 -21.40
N LEU A 111 17.85 3.35 -20.75
CA LEU A 111 18.13 4.62 -21.42
C LEU A 111 19.53 4.62 -22.04
N ARG A 112 20.54 4.05 -21.38
CA ARG A 112 21.89 3.89 -21.92
C ARG A 112 21.91 2.99 -23.17
N GLN A 113 21.17 1.87 -23.13
CA GLN A 113 21.01 1.02 -24.31
C GLN A 113 20.31 1.77 -25.45
N GLN A 114 19.24 2.53 -25.14
CA GLN A 114 18.53 3.35 -26.12
C GLN A 114 19.43 4.43 -26.76
N GLN A 115 20.33 5.04 -25.98
CA GLN A 115 21.27 6.04 -26.50
C GLN A 115 22.32 5.43 -27.44
N SER A 116 22.74 4.18 -27.18
CA SER A 116 23.79 3.52 -27.97
C SER A 116 23.27 2.82 -29.24
N GLN A 117 22.15 2.10 -29.15
CA GLN A 117 21.58 1.31 -30.25
C GLN A 117 20.36 1.97 -30.92
N GLY A 118 19.90 3.10 -30.36
CA GLY A 118 18.67 3.77 -30.76
C GLY A 118 17.42 3.21 -30.08
N PRO A 119 16.27 3.89 -30.25
CA PRO A 119 14.99 3.46 -29.69
C PRO A 119 14.43 2.24 -30.43
N SER A 120 13.77 1.36 -29.68
CA SER A 120 13.00 0.21 -30.16
C SER A 120 11.73 0.03 -29.32
N VAL A 121 10.73 -0.66 -29.87
CA VAL A 121 9.50 -0.99 -29.13
C VAL A 121 9.81 -1.87 -27.92
N ALA A 122 10.75 -2.82 -28.05
CA ALA A 122 11.21 -3.66 -26.95
C ALA A 122 11.77 -2.84 -25.77
N LEU A 123 12.70 -1.90 -26.03
CA LEU A 123 13.24 -1.02 -24.98
C LEU A 123 12.18 -0.09 -24.40
N SER A 124 11.30 0.46 -25.24
CA SER A 124 10.20 1.31 -24.77
C SER A 124 9.26 0.55 -23.84
N SER A 125 9.00 -0.74 -24.11
CA SER A 125 8.21 -1.60 -23.22
C SER A 125 8.91 -1.86 -21.88
N ALA A 126 10.23 -2.06 -21.88
CA ALA A 126 11.02 -2.21 -20.66
C ALA A 126 11.01 -0.92 -19.81
N LEU A 127 11.22 0.24 -20.45
CA LEU A 127 11.14 1.57 -19.81
C LEU A 127 9.75 1.83 -19.25
N ALA A 128 8.68 1.57 -20.01
CA ALA A 128 7.32 1.71 -19.55
C ALA A 128 7.08 0.90 -18.27
N THR A 129 7.50 -0.37 -18.25
CA THR A 129 7.36 -1.23 -17.07
C THR A 129 8.13 -0.68 -15.87
N ALA A 130 9.36 -0.22 -16.07
CA ALA A 130 10.20 0.32 -15.00
C ALA A 130 9.64 1.65 -14.45
N TYR A 131 9.20 2.57 -15.31
CA TYR A 131 8.58 3.84 -14.89
C TYR A 131 7.28 3.61 -14.13
N HIS A 132 6.43 2.71 -14.62
CA HIS A 132 5.19 2.35 -13.92
C HIS A 132 5.46 1.78 -12.53
N ARG A 133 6.39 0.82 -12.42
CA ARG A 133 6.77 0.23 -11.13
C ARG A 133 7.40 1.26 -10.19
N LEU A 134 8.24 2.15 -10.71
CA LEU A 134 8.83 3.25 -9.94
C LEU A 134 7.78 4.25 -9.45
N ALA A 135 6.73 4.53 -10.24
CA ALA A 135 5.62 5.38 -9.80
C ALA A 135 4.97 4.80 -8.53
N PHE A 136 4.57 3.52 -8.57
CA PHE A 136 3.98 2.86 -7.41
C PHE A 136 4.93 2.73 -6.22
N GLN A 137 6.22 2.45 -6.46
CA GLN A 137 7.21 2.43 -5.38
C GLN A 137 7.35 3.81 -4.71
N THR A 138 7.40 4.88 -5.50
CA THR A 138 7.49 6.26 -5.00
C THR A 138 6.28 6.62 -4.13
N LEU A 139 5.09 6.15 -4.53
CA LEU A 139 3.85 6.31 -3.76
C LEU A 139 3.88 5.51 -2.45
N ALA A 140 4.28 4.24 -2.50
CA ALA A 140 4.40 3.38 -1.33
C ALA A 140 5.43 3.91 -0.32
N ASP A 141 6.55 4.46 -0.80
CA ASP A 141 7.58 5.06 0.04
C ASP A 141 7.08 6.31 0.76
N GLN A 142 6.23 7.13 0.10
CA GLN A 142 5.58 8.25 0.78
C GLN A 142 4.69 7.76 1.92
N VAL A 143 3.87 6.73 1.70
CA VAL A 143 2.99 6.18 2.74
C VAL A 143 3.82 5.64 3.91
N ARG A 144 4.88 4.88 3.63
CA ARG A 144 5.82 4.42 4.67
C ARG A 144 6.42 5.58 5.45
N SER A 145 6.84 6.65 4.77
CA SER A 145 7.38 7.85 5.41
C SER A 145 6.34 8.52 6.31
N SER A 146 5.11 8.73 5.83
CA SER A 146 4.01 9.33 6.59
C SER A 146 3.64 8.50 7.82
N VAL A 147 3.59 7.17 7.70
CA VAL A 147 3.25 6.29 8.84
C VAL A 147 4.38 6.28 9.86
N ARG A 148 5.64 6.37 9.41
CA ARG A 148 6.82 6.44 10.28
C ARG A 148 6.88 7.74 11.09
N THR A 149 6.39 8.87 10.57
CA THR A 149 6.40 10.15 11.29
C THR A 149 5.34 10.21 12.39
N VAL A 150 4.28 9.38 12.33
CA VAL A 150 3.29 9.25 13.40
C VAL A 150 3.96 8.76 14.68
N ARG A 151 3.81 9.54 15.77
CA ARG A 151 4.34 9.19 17.09
C ARG A 151 3.78 7.83 17.51
N GLY A 152 4.67 6.93 17.91
CA GLY A 152 4.32 5.55 18.30
C GLY A 152 4.62 4.48 17.25
N ASN A 153 4.94 4.85 16.00
CA ASN A 153 5.27 3.87 14.94
C ASN A 153 6.77 3.76 14.65
N GLN A 154 7.60 4.73 15.04
CA GLN A 154 9.02 4.81 14.66
C GLN A 154 9.83 3.56 14.99
N TRP A 155 9.54 2.91 16.12
CA TRP A 155 10.25 1.71 16.57
C TRP A 155 10.08 0.55 15.56
N MET A 156 8.90 0.40 14.94
CA MET A 156 8.63 -0.67 13.97
C MET A 156 9.52 -0.59 12.72
N PHE A 157 10.02 0.60 12.39
CA PHE A 157 10.91 0.79 11.25
C PHE A 157 12.39 0.69 11.63
N ARG A 158 12.72 0.63 12.93
CA ARG A 158 14.08 0.51 13.46
C ARG A 158 14.41 -0.89 13.96
N THR A 159 13.41 -1.67 14.36
CA THR A 159 13.57 -3.05 14.80
C THR A 159 13.91 -3.94 13.60
N GLY A 160 15.21 -4.18 13.38
CA GLY A 160 15.72 -4.96 12.25
C GLY A 160 16.02 -6.43 12.54
N HIS A 161 16.08 -6.81 13.82
CA HIS A 161 16.43 -8.16 14.25
C HIS A 161 15.47 -8.68 15.33
N PRO A 162 15.13 -9.97 15.36
CA PRO A 162 14.23 -10.54 16.38
C PRO A 162 14.62 -10.26 17.84
N ALA A 163 15.92 -10.18 18.12
CA ALA A 163 16.45 -9.87 19.46
C ALA A 163 16.07 -8.46 19.97
N ASP A 164 15.77 -7.53 19.05
CA ASP A 164 15.39 -6.15 19.39
C ASP A 164 13.88 -5.99 19.56
N MET A 165 13.11 -7.08 19.55
CA MET A 165 11.65 -7.06 19.67
C MET A 165 11.23 -6.46 21.01
N PRO A 166 10.58 -5.27 21.02
CA PRO A 166 10.23 -4.61 22.28
C PRO A 166 8.87 -5.08 22.83
N LEU A 167 8.08 -5.78 22.03
CA LEU A 167 6.74 -6.22 22.39
C LEU A 167 6.75 -7.57 23.10
N ARG A 168 5.73 -7.77 23.94
CA ARG A 168 5.34 -9.06 24.49
C ARG A 168 3.83 -9.17 24.47
N ILE A 169 3.31 -10.38 24.29
CA ILE A 169 1.89 -10.66 24.47
C ILE A 169 1.56 -10.63 25.96
N ARG A 170 0.44 -9.99 26.29
CA ARG A 170 -0.11 -9.87 27.64
C ARG A 170 -0.22 -11.24 28.31
N GLY A 171 0.20 -11.31 29.58
CA GLY A 171 0.27 -12.56 30.34
C GLY A 171 -1.08 -13.27 30.47
N GLU A 172 -2.16 -12.50 30.46
CA GLU A 172 -3.55 -12.97 30.47
C GLU A 172 -3.89 -13.88 29.28
N LEU A 173 -3.21 -13.71 28.13
CA LEU A 173 -3.40 -14.53 26.93
C LEU A 173 -2.41 -15.70 26.86
N CYS A 174 -1.33 -15.65 27.65
CA CYS A 174 -0.26 -16.64 27.68
C CYS A 174 -0.45 -17.71 28.77
N THR A 175 -1.54 -17.64 29.53
CA THR A 175 -1.85 -18.57 30.62
C THR A 175 -3.01 -19.48 30.18
N PRO A 176 -2.77 -20.79 29.99
CA PRO A 176 -3.83 -21.72 29.62
C PRO A 176 -4.80 -21.93 30.79
N ASP A 177 -6.05 -22.27 30.47
CA ASP A 177 -7.03 -22.71 31.45
C ASP A 177 -6.72 -24.12 31.99
N ALA A 178 -7.55 -24.61 32.92
CA ALA A 178 -7.40 -25.94 33.50
C ALA A 178 -7.48 -27.09 32.48
N SER A 179 -8.02 -26.84 31.28
CA SER A 179 -8.07 -27.79 30.17
C SER A 179 -6.90 -27.65 29.18
N GLY A 180 -5.91 -26.82 29.49
CA GLY A 180 -4.74 -26.58 28.64
C GLY A 180 -5.03 -25.63 27.47
N ARG A 181 -6.21 -24.99 27.41
CA ARG A 181 -6.59 -24.09 26.31
C ARG A 181 -6.21 -22.65 26.64
N PHE A 182 -5.52 -21.99 25.71
CA PHE A 182 -5.22 -20.57 25.83
C PHE A 182 -6.47 -19.71 25.59
N PRO A 183 -6.62 -18.58 26.32
CA PRO A 183 -7.68 -17.62 26.07
C PRO A 183 -7.68 -17.08 24.64
N VAL A 184 -8.88 -16.88 24.09
CA VAL A 184 -9.07 -16.30 22.76
C VAL A 184 -9.48 -14.85 22.90
N LEU A 185 -8.62 -13.94 22.45
CA LEU A 185 -8.99 -12.54 22.30
C LEU A 185 -9.81 -12.39 21.01
N ARG A 186 -10.91 -11.63 21.07
CA ARG A 186 -11.82 -11.44 19.93
C ARG A 186 -12.16 -9.96 19.75
N GLU A 187 -12.17 -9.50 18.51
CA GLU A 187 -12.54 -8.14 18.12
C GLU A 187 -13.61 -8.24 17.02
N ARG A 188 -14.69 -7.46 17.14
CA ARG A 188 -15.77 -7.38 16.16
C ARG A 188 -15.90 -5.94 15.67
N THR A 189 -15.98 -5.75 14.36
CA THR A 189 -15.90 -4.41 13.76
C THR A 189 -16.98 -4.21 12.69
N SER A 190 -17.62 -3.04 12.72
CA SER A 190 -18.58 -2.61 11.71
C SER A 190 -17.88 -2.35 10.37
N VAL A 191 -18.63 -2.33 9.28
CA VAL A 191 -18.12 -1.92 7.96
C VAL A 191 -18.42 -0.45 7.68
N ARG A 192 -17.74 0.14 6.71
CA ARG A 192 -17.96 1.53 6.33
C ARG A 192 -18.95 1.64 5.17
N MET A 193 -20.02 2.42 5.33
CA MET A 193 -20.90 2.85 4.26
C MET A 193 -20.58 4.29 3.84
N ASP A 194 -20.36 4.53 2.54
CA ASP A 194 -20.16 5.87 1.98
C ASP A 194 -21.50 6.48 1.57
N PHE A 195 -21.75 7.75 1.91
CA PHE A 195 -22.93 8.48 1.44
C PHE A 195 -22.64 9.38 0.23
N SER A 196 -21.43 9.91 0.12
CA SER A 196 -21.15 10.99 -0.84
C SER A 196 -20.19 10.60 -1.96
N HIS A 197 -19.53 9.44 -1.92
CA HIS A 197 -18.51 8.90 -2.86
C HIS A 197 -17.36 9.83 -3.26
N SER A 198 -17.49 11.11 -2.91
CA SER A 198 -16.59 12.25 -3.02
C SER A 198 -15.86 12.36 -4.35
N GLY A 199 -16.47 11.86 -5.44
CA GLY A 199 -15.83 11.80 -6.76
C GLY A 199 -14.48 11.08 -6.76
N TRP A 200 -14.28 10.10 -5.86
CA TRP A 200 -13.00 9.41 -5.62
C TRP A 200 -11.90 10.32 -5.07
N SER A 201 -12.27 11.40 -4.37
CA SER A 201 -11.29 12.24 -3.67
C SER A 201 -10.68 11.60 -2.43
N ASP A 202 -11.09 10.37 -2.12
CA ASP A 202 -10.52 9.51 -1.10
C ASP A 202 -9.18 8.86 -1.47
N ILE A 203 -8.65 9.15 -2.67
CA ILE A 203 -7.29 8.76 -3.05
C ILE A 203 -6.28 9.59 -2.26
N PHE A 204 -5.38 8.93 -1.53
CA PHE A 204 -4.36 9.57 -0.67
C PHE A 204 -3.62 10.73 -1.35
N PHE A 205 -3.17 10.54 -2.59
CA PHE A 205 -2.39 11.55 -3.30
C PHE A 205 -3.22 12.79 -3.65
N LEU A 206 -4.50 12.60 -3.98
CA LEU A 206 -5.37 13.74 -4.22
C LEU A 206 -5.63 14.49 -2.92
N GLY A 207 -5.85 13.79 -1.81
CA GLY A 207 -6.03 14.45 -0.51
C GLY A 207 -4.77 15.15 0.02
N MET A 208 -3.58 14.64 -0.30
CA MET A 208 -2.32 15.28 0.06
C MET A 208 -2.02 16.55 -0.74
N ASP A 209 -2.41 16.61 -2.02
CA ASP A 209 -2.14 17.74 -2.92
C ASP A 209 -3.29 18.77 -2.93
N PHE A 210 -4.54 18.29 -2.90
CA PHE A 210 -5.76 19.09 -2.89
C PHE A 210 -6.63 18.78 -1.64
N PRO A 211 -6.16 19.10 -0.43
CA PRO A 211 -6.86 18.78 0.82
C PRO A 211 -8.27 19.39 0.89
N ALA A 212 -8.50 20.54 0.26
CA ALA A 212 -9.82 21.18 0.21
C ALA A 212 -10.88 20.34 -0.51
N GLY A 213 -10.47 19.51 -1.49
CA GLY A 213 -11.36 18.58 -2.22
C GLY A 213 -11.51 17.21 -1.56
N ALA A 214 -10.63 16.85 -0.63
CA ALA A 214 -10.72 15.61 0.12
C ALA A 214 -11.73 15.75 1.26
N ARG A 215 -13.01 15.49 0.97
CA ARG A 215 -14.10 15.60 1.95
C ARG A 215 -15.11 14.49 1.73
N VAL A 216 -15.47 13.75 2.77
CA VAL A 216 -16.45 12.65 2.68
C VAL A 216 -17.31 12.55 3.92
N ILE A 217 -18.57 12.14 3.73
CA ILE A 217 -19.45 11.75 4.83
C ILE A 217 -19.67 10.23 4.72
N ASN A 218 -19.27 9.50 5.77
CA ASN A 218 -19.46 8.06 5.85
C ASN A 218 -20.09 7.65 7.19
N ALA A 219 -20.56 6.42 7.28
CA ALA A 219 -21.04 5.81 8.52
C ALA A 219 -20.40 4.44 8.76
N SER A 220 -20.22 4.08 10.03
CA SER A 220 -19.97 2.71 10.42
C SER A 220 -21.30 1.99 10.63
N VAL A 221 -21.50 0.87 9.95
CA VAL A 221 -22.76 0.15 9.92
C VAL A 221 -22.58 -1.33 10.23
N ASP A 222 -23.49 -1.83 11.03
CA ASP A 222 -23.69 -3.26 11.28
C ASP A 222 -24.67 -3.82 10.26
N LEU A 223 -24.56 -5.10 9.93
CA LEU A 223 -25.35 -5.73 8.88
C LEU A 223 -26.21 -6.87 9.43
N ALA A 224 -27.39 -7.04 8.84
CA ALA A 224 -28.24 -8.20 9.05
C ALA A 224 -28.73 -8.73 7.69
N VAL A 225 -28.70 -10.04 7.53
CA VAL A 225 -29.41 -10.70 6.44
C VAL A 225 -30.86 -10.90 6.88
N ARG A 226 -31.79 -10.28 6.14
CA ARG A 226 -33.23 -10.34 6.45
C ARG A 226 -33.71 -11.80 6.52
N GLY A 227 -34.34 -12.18 7.63
CA GLY A 227 -34.84 -13.53 7.87
C GLY A 227 -33.81 -14.53 8.44
N LYS A 228 -32.52 -14.19 8.42
CA LYS A 228 -31.44 -15.00 9.05
C LYS A 228 -31.01 -14.42 10.39
N HIS A 229 -30.90 -13.09 10.50
CA HIS A 229 -30.46 -12.41 11.72
C HIS A 229 -31.63 -11.71 12.42
N SER A 230 -31.64 -11.76 13.76
CA SER A 230 -32.64 -11.09 14.60
C SER A 230 -32.40 -9.59 14.73
N ARG A 231 -31.13 -9.16 14.62
CA ARG A 231 -30.70 -7.76 14.63
C ARG A 231 -29.42 -7.58 13.79
N PRO A 232 -29.11 -6.36 13.31
CA PRO A 232 -27.81 -6.06 12.73
C PRO A 232 -26.68 -6.34 13.72
N GLU A 233 -25.59 -6.91 13.23
CA GLU A 233 -24.38 -7.13 14.00
C GLU A 233 -23.12 -6.74 13.19
N PRO A 234 -21.98 -6.50 13.85
CA PRO A 234 -20.73 -6.27 13.15
C PRO A 234 -20.37 -7.49 12.28
N PRO A 235 -20.16 -7.32 10.97
CA PRO A 235 -19.94 -8.44 10.05
C PRO A 235 -18.50 -8.93 10.05
N ILE A 236 -17.54 -8.15 10.55
CA ILE A 236 -16.14 -8.51 10.68
C ILE A 236 -15.91 -9.08 12.08
N ASP A 237 -15.25 -10.23 12.13
CA ASP A 237 -14.92 -10.95 13.36
C ASP A 237 -13.47 -11.45 13.27
N THR A 238 -12.66 -11.07 14.23
CA THR A 238 -11.24 -11.44 14.27
C THR A 238 -10.88 -11.99 15.63
N ALA A 239 -9.94 -12.94 15.65
CA ALA A 239 -9.52 -13.58 16.88
C ALA A 239 -8.01 -13.87 16.88
N LEU A 240 -7.43 -13.84 18.08
CA LEU A 240 -6.03 -14.12 18.34
C LEU A 240 -5.94 -15.03 19.57
N ARG A 241 -5.12 -16.07 19.46
CA ARG A 241 -4.74 -16.90 20.61
C ARG A 241 -3.28 -17.34 20.53
N VAL A 242 -2.72 -17.64 21.69
CA VAL A 242 -1.45 -18.36 21.79
C VAL A 242 -1.70 -19.83 21.48
N ILE A 243 -0.74 -20.47 20.83
CA ILE A 243 -0.74 -21.92 20.54
C ILE A 243 0.55 -22.56 21.07
N ASP A 244 0.52 -23.88 21.28
CA ASP A 244 1.60 -24.72 21.78
C ASP A 244 2.55 -25.23 20.66
N GLU A 245 2.49 -24.61 19.48
CA GLU A 245 3.37 -24.86 18.35
C GLU A 245 4.17 -23.58 18.04
N PRO A 246 5.50 -23.62 17.84
CA PRO A 246 6.33 -22.44 17.58
C PRO A 246 6.22 -21.94 16.13
N LEU A 247 5.01 -21.58 15.71
CA LEU A 247 4.69 -21.07 14.37
C LEU A 247 3.70 -19.91 14.43
N LEU A 248 3.58 -19.18 13.33
CA LEU A 248 2.51 -18.22 13.11
C LEU A 248 1.46 -18.86 12.20
N ARG A 249 0.27 -19.14 12.74
CA ARG A 249 -0.86 -19.69 11.98
C ARG A 249 -1.81 -18.57 11.57
N LEU A 250 -2.04 -18.43 10.27
CA LEU A 250 -2.98 -17.47 9.71
C LEU A 250 -4.19 -18.23 9.18
N VAL A 251 -5.40 -17.82 9.58
CA VAL A 251 -6.64 -18.50 9.21
C VAL A 251 -7.67 -17.49 8.71
N SER A 252 -8.26 -17.72 7.54
CA SER A 252 -9.50 -17.07 7.12
C SER A 252 -10.58 -18.13 7.00
N ILE A 253 -11.60 -18.02 7.85
CA ILE A 253 -12.74 -18.96 7.88
C ILE A 253 -13.55 -18.82 6.59
N ASP A 254 -13.78 -17.58 6.14
CA ASP A 254 -14.60 -17.27 4.97
C ASP A 254 -13.93 -17.64 3.63
N LEU A 255 -12.59 -17.66 3.58
CA LEU A 255 -11.84 -18.14 2.43
C LEU A 255 -11.47 -19.63 2.54
N GLU A 256 -11.87 -20.31 3.61
CA GLU A 256 -11.49 -21.71 3.91
C GLU A 256 -9.96 -21.94 3.79
N ALA A 257 -9.18 -20.94 4.20
CA ALA A 257 -7.74 -20.89 3.98
C ALA A 257 -6.98 -20.87 5.30
N THR A 258 -5.92 -21.68 5.39
CA THR A 258 -5.00 -21.72 6.53
C THR A 258 -3.57 -21.78 6.02
N ALA A 259 -2.67 -21.03 6.66
CA ALA A 259 -1.24 -21.08 6.38
C ALA A 259 -0.43 -21.09 7.68
N ASP A 260 0.48 -22.05 7.79
CA ASP A 260 1.47 -22.11 8.87
C ASP A 260 2.77 -21.49 8.37
N VAL A 261 3.14 -20.36 8.97
CA VAL A 261 4.33 -19.59 8.63
C VAL A 261 5.46 -19.96 9.59
N ARG A 262 6.58 -20.43 9.04
CA ARG A 262 7.72 -20.95 9.82
C ARG A 262 9.01 -20.12 9.66
N THR A 263 9.11 -19.33 8.61
CA THR A 263 10.25 -18.44 8.39
C THR A 263 9.80 -16.99 8.35
N LEU A 264 10.72 -16.08 8.67
CA LEU A 264 10.43 -14.66 8.64
C LEU A 264 10.19 -14.16 7.20
N SER A 265 10.91 -14.71 6.21
CA SER A 265 10.70 -14.38 4.79
C SER A 265 9.27 -14.69 4.31
N GLU A 266 8.66 -15.76 4.81
CA GLU A 266 7.27 -16.14 4.48
C GLU A 266 6.24 -15.12 4.97
N VAL A 267 6.53 -14.37 6.04
CA VAL A 267 5.67 -13.29 6.54
C VAL A 267 5.59 -12.15 5.52
N TYR A 268 6.69 -11.85 4.82
CA TYR A 268 6.77 -10.76 3.84
C TYR A 268 6.48 -11.22 2.40
N ASP A 269 6.27 -12.52 2.18
CA ASP A 269 5.87 -13.06 0.87
C ASP A 269 4.35 -13.05 0.70
N PHE A 270 3.83 -11.92 0.20
CA PHE A 270 2.40 -11.73 -0.08
C PHE A 270 1.88 -12.57 -1.26
N ALA A 271 2.75 -13.15 -2.09
CA ALA A 271 2.34 -13.93 -3.26
C ALA A 271 2.19 -15.42 -2.97
N ARG A 272 2.70 -15.88 -1.81
CA ARG A 272 2.71 -17.29 -1.43
C ARG A 272 1.33 -17.90 -1.19
N ASP A 273 0.40 -17.12 -0.66
CA ASP A 273 -0.92 -17.60 -0.24
C ASP A 273 -1.99 -16.50 -0.38
N TYR A 274 -3.25 -16.88 -0.19
CA TYR A 274 -4.39 -15.97 -0.28
C TYR A 274 -4.65 -15.17 1.02
N LEU A 275 -3.72 -15.20 1.98
CA LEU A 275 -3.84 -14.57 3.30
C LEU A 275 -2.98 -13.30 3.44
N GLY A 276 -2.64 -12.66 2.32
CA GLY A 276 -1.84 -11.43 2.29
C GLY A 276 -2.38 -10.30 3.18
N LEU A 277 -3.70 -10.22 3.41
CA LEU A 277 -4.30 -9.24 4.33
C LEU A 277 -3.93 -9.52 5.79
N LEU A 278 -3.92 -10.79 6.22
CA LEU A 278 -3.49 -11.15 7.57
C LEU A 278 -2.00 -10.89 7.74
N LYS A 279 -1.18 -11.18 6.72
CA LYS A 279 0.25 -10.81 6.71
C LYS A 279 0.44 -9.30 6.85
N ALA A 280 -0.30 -8.51 6.08
CA ALA A 280 -0.28 -7.05 6.21
C ALA A 280 -0.64 -6.60 7.63
N ALA A 281 -1.62 -7.22 8.27
CA ALA A 281 -2.05 -6.87 9.62
C ALA A 281 -1.00 -7.18 10.69
N VAL A 282 -0.34 -8.34 10.63
CA VAL A 282 0.70 -8.70 11.61
C VAL A 282 1.95 -7.85 11.45
N ILE A 283 2.28 -7.45 10.21
CA ILE A 283 3.37 -6.52 9.94
C ILE A 283 3.02 -5.12 10.43
N ALA A 284 1.86 -4.60 10.04
CA ALA A 284 1.42 -3.25 10.37
C ALA A 284 1.08 -3.07 11.86
N SER A 285 0.72 -4.12 12.58
CA SER A 285 0.56 -4.09 14.04
C SER A 285 1.88 -4.03 14.80
N GLY A 286 3.00 -4.35 14.13
CA GLY A 286 4.33 -4.38 14.71
C GLY A 286 4.70 -5.71 15.38
N LEU A 287 3.86 -6.75 15.30
CA LEU A 287 4.26 -8.09 15.75
C LEU A 287 5.40 -8.67 14.90
N PHE A 288 5.40 -8.38 13.60
CA PHE A 288 6.48 -8.71 12.66
C PHE A 288 6.87 -7.45 11.87
N PRO A 289 7.52 -6.47 12.53
CA PRO A 289 7.58 -5.09 12.07
C PRO A 289 8.33 -4.95 10.72
N PRO A 290 8.04 -3.93 9.90
CA PRO A 290 8.66 -3.77 8.58
C PRO A 290 10.19 -3.71 8.60
N GLY A 291 10.80 -3.24 9.69
CA GLY A 291 12.27 -3.18 9.82
C GLY A 291 12.95 -4.55 9.71
N MET A 292 12.24 -5.64 9.98
CA MET A 292 12.75 -7.02 9.88
C MET A 292 12.65 -7.62 8.47
N GLU A 293 12.08 -6.90 7.48
CA GLU A 293 12.01 -7.38 6.10
C GLU A 293 13.43 -7.62 5.55
N GLY A 294 13.70 -8.84 5.09
CA GLY A 294 15.02 -9.27 4.61
C GLY A 294 15.94 -9.89 5.67
N CYS A 295 15.51 -9.99 6.93
CA CYS A 295 16.21 -10.76 7.94
C CYS A 295 16.00 -12.27 7.70
N ASP A 296 17.10 -13.01 7.62
CA ASP A 296 17.10 -14.47 7.44
C ASP A 296 17.07 -15.17 8.81
N ALA A 297 15.87 -15.27 9.38
CA ALA A 297 15.63 -15.90 10.68
C ALA A 297 14.36 -16.78 10.64
N GLY A 298 14.34 -17.79 11.50
CA GLY A 298 13.14 -18.57 11.78
C GLY A 298 12.10 -17.74 12.55
N ILE A 299 10.81 -18.06 12.37
CA ILE A 299 9.72 -17.35 13.05
C ILE A 299 9.82 -17.47 14.58
N GLU A 300 10.35 -18.59 15.07
CA GLU A 300 10.53 -18.87 16.50
C GLU A 300 11.46 -17.86 17.18
N ALA A 301 12.42 -17.30 16.46
CA ALA A 301 13.30 -16.24 16.98
C ALA A 301 12.52 -14.98 17.35
N VAL A 302 11.40 -14.71 16.66
CA VAL A 302 10.48 -13.59 16.94
C VAL A 302 9.44 -14.00 17.98
N LEU A 303 8.93 -15.23 17.90
CA LEU A 303 7.90 -15.72 18.83
C LEU A 303 8.42 -15.91 20.25
N THR A 304 9.65 -16.37 20.42
CA THR A 304 10.26 -16.58 21.75
C THR A 304 10.20 -15.33 22.64
N PRO A 305 10.63 -14.13 22.20
CA PRO A 305 10.46 -12.92 22.99
C PRO A 305 8.98 -12.48 23.11
N LEU A 306 8.14 -12.74 22.11
CA LEU A 306 6.72 -12.31 22.11
C LEU A 306 5.83 -13.13 23.06
N VAL A 307 5.86 -14.47 22.98
CA VAL A 307 4.93 -15.39 23.66
C VAL A 307 5.61 -16.43 24.54
N GLY A 308 6.94 -16.49 24.53
CA GLY A 308 7.75 -17.50 25.22
C GLY A 308 8.19 -18.65 24.32
N PRO A 309 9.15 -19.47 24.78
CA PRO A 309 9.73 -20.55 23.99
C PRO A 309 8.71 -21.67 23.71
N GLY A 310 8.83 -22.30 22.53
CA GLY A 310 7.97 -23.43 22.13
C GLY A 310 6.51 -23.06 21.87
N ARG A 311 6.17 -21.76 21.84
CA ARG A 311 4.81 -21.26 21.63
C ARG A 311 4.72 -20.41 20.38
N GLY A 312 3.51 -20.30 19.86
CA GLY A 312 3.22 -19.51 18.67
C GLY A 312 1.94 -18.70 18.80
N LEU A 313 1.53 -18.15 17.66
CA LEU A 313 0.34 -17.33 17.56
C LEU A 313 -0.55 -17.85 16.44
N GLU A 314 -1.84 -17.92 16.72
CA GLU A 314 -2.86 -18.12 15.69
C GLU A 314 -3.71 -16.85 15.57
N ILE A 315 -3.86 -16.38 14.34
CA ILE A 315 -4.65 -15.19 13.99
C ILE A 315 -5.72 -15.59 12.98
N ILE A 316 -6.96 -15.31 13.34
CA ILE A 316 -8.14 -15.76 12.62
C ILE A 316 -8.93 -14.52 12.16
N SER A 317 -9.40 -14.56 10.91
CA SER A 317 -10.39 -13.64 10.38
C SER A 317 -11.63 -14.36 9.90
N ARG A 318 -12.77 -13.67 9.99
CA ARG A 318 -14.02 -14.05 9.37
C ARG A 318 -14.81 -12.81 8.96
N VAL A 319 -15.31 -12.82 7.73
CA VAL A 319 -16.28 -11.83 7.24
C VAL A 319 -17.61 -12.53 6.95
N ASN A 320 -18.69 -12.07 7.56
CA ASN A 320 -20.01 -12.68 7.42
C ASN A 320 -20.74 -12.20 6.17
N ASP A 321 -20.94 -13.10 5.20
CA ASP A 321 -21.96 -13.00 4.14
C ASP A 321 -21.92 -11.68 3.32
N ILE A 322 -20.73 -11.08 3.12
CA ILE A 322 -20.56 -9.89 2.27
C ILE A 322 -19.80 -10.28 0.99
N PRO A 323 -20.38 -10.07 -0.21
CA PRO A 323 -19.67 -10.33 -1.46
C PRO A 323 -18.52 -9.35 -1.67
N LYS A 324 -17.47 -9.82 -2.35
CA LYS A 324 -16.38 -8.96 -2.84
C LYS A 324 -16.97 -7.86 -3.74
N GLY A 325 -16.45 -6.64 -3.62
CA GLY A 325 -16.95 -5.50 -4.40
C GLY A 325 -18.21 -4.83 -3.83
N SER A 326 -18.61 -5.13 -2.59
CA SER A 326 -19.76 -4.52 -1.90
C SER A 326 -19.65 -3.00 -1.67
N ARG A 327 -18.46 -2.40 -1.89
CA ARG A 327 -18.13 -0.99 -1.60
C ARG A 327 -18.30 -0.61 -0.12
N LEU A 328 -18.26 -1.60 0.78
CA LEU A 328 -18.36 -1.41 2.22
C LEU A 328 -16.99 -1.31 2.93
N ALA A 329 -15.89 -1.14 2.18
CA ALA A 329 -14.51 -1.13 2.68
C ALA A 329 -14.14 -2.29 3.62
N VAL A 330 -14.70 -3.48 3.36
CA VAL A 330 -14.53 -4.65 4.23
C VAL A 330 -13.06 -4.95 4.52
N SER A 331 -12.20 -4.90 3.50
CA SER A 331 -10.78 -5.21 3.64
C SER A 331 -10.07 -4.27 4.62
N THR A 332 -10.29 -2.96 4.51
CA THR A 332 -9.64 -1.96 5.38
C THR A 332 -10.14 -2.05 6.80
N ASN A 333 -11.45 -2.28 6.99
CA ASN A 333 -12.02 -2.48 8.31
C ASN A 333 -11.56 -3.79 8.95
N LEU A 334 -11.42 -4.87 8.16
CA LEU A 334 -10.85 -6.12 8.62
C LEU A 334 -9.39 -5.94 9.04
N LEU A 335 -8.61 -5.22 8.25
CA LEU A 335 -7.23 -4.89 8.56
C LEU A 335 -7.14 -4.05 9.85
N GLY A 336 -7.99 -3.04 10.02
CA GLY A 336 -8.10 -2.26 11.25
C GLY A 336 -8.47 -3.11 12.46
N SER A 337 -9.41 -4.05 12.30
CA SER A 337 -9.82 -5.01 13.33
C SER A 337 -8.65 -5.90 13.77
N LEU A 338 -7.93 -6.51 12.82
CA LEU A 338 -6.76 -7.36 13.10
C LEU A 338 -5.61 -6.57 13.74
N ILE A 339 -5.37 -5.34 13.30
CA ILE A 339 -4.33 -4.48 13.89
C ILE A 339 -4.69 -4.11 15.33
N ALA A 340 -5.93 -3.69 15.58
CA ALA A 340 -6.40 -3.37 16.93
C ALA A 340 -6.30 -4.59 17.85
N LEU A 341 -6.72 -5.76 17.37
CA LEU A 341 -6.61 -7.04 18.06
C LEU A 341 -5.16 -7.37 18.46
N CYS A 342 -4.22 -7.25 17.52
CA CYS A 342 -2.80 -7.49 17.78
C CYS A 342 -2.23 -6.45 18.76
N MET A 343 -2.59 -5.18 18.62
CA MET A 343 -2.15 -4.11 19.52
C MET A 343 -2.68 -4.27 20.95
N ARG A 344 -3.91 -4.76 21.12
CA ARG A 344 -4.46 -5.13 22.42
C ARG A 344 -3.67 -6.29 23.02
N ALA A 345 -3.47 -7.36 22.24
CA ALA A 345 -2.76 -8.54 22.69
C ALA A 345 -1.32 -8.22 23.11
N SER A 346 -0.64 -7.28 22.44
CA SER A 346 0.75 -6.92 22.72
C SER A 346 0.93 -5.73 23.68
N GLY A 347 -0.14 -5.28 24.35
CA GLY A 347 -0.08 -4.16 25.31
C GLY A 347 0.18 -2.77 24.70
N GLN A 348 0.07 -2.62 23.37
CA GLN A 348 0.20 -1.31 22.71
C GLN A 348 -1.04 -0.42 22.92
N VAL A 349 -2.19 -1.05 23.15
CA VAL A 349 -3.45 -0.42 23.61
C VAL A 349 -3.60 -0.67 25.10
N ALA A 350 -4.13 0.30 25.84
CA ALA A 350 -4.22 0.22 27.31
C ALA A 350 -5.18 -0.87 27.81
N SER A 351 -6.32 -1.04 27.14
CA SER A 351 -7.39 -1.97 27.54
C SER A 351 -7.44 -3.22 26.65
N LEU A 352 -7.59 -4.40 27.26
CA LEU A 352 -7.77 -5.65 26.53
C LEU A 352 -9.12 -5.72 25.81
N THR A 353 -10.15 -5.08 26.34
CA THR A 353 -11.51 -5.03 25.79
C THR A 353 -12.09 -3.63 25.90
N GLY A 354 -13.22 -3.37 25.23
CA GLY A 354 -13.89 -2.07 25.26
C GLY A 354 -13.40 -1.11 24.17
N PRO A 355 -13.88 0.14 24.13
CA PRO A 355 -13.56 1.07 23.06
C PRO A 355 -12.08 1.48 23.09
N LEU A 356 -11.53 1.73 21.90
CA LEU A 356 -10.23 2.40 21.76
C LEU A 356 -10.38 3.88 22.16
N SER A 357 -9.32 4.45 22.72
CA SER A 357 -9.17 5.91 22.83
C SER A 357 -8.94 6.55 21.45
N GLU A 358 -9.06 7.87 21.37
CA GLU A 358 -8.89 8.58 20.10
C GLU A 358 -7.48 8.43 19.52
N SER A 359 -6.45 8.55 20.36
CA SER A 359 -5.06 8.37 19.96
C SER A 359 -4.78 6.94 19.46
N GLU A 360 -5.36 5.93 20.11
CA GLU A 360 -5.25 4.53 19.68
C GLU A 360 -5.95 4.31 18.34
N ARG A 361 -7.15 4.88 18.13
CA ARG A 361 -7.83 4.83 16.81
C ARG A 361 -6.98 5.46 15.71
N SER A 362 -6.36 6.61 15.96
CA SER A 362 -5.48 7.26 14.98
C SER A 362 -4.28 6.38 14.61
N ILE A 363 -3.67 5.69 15.59
CA ILE A 363 -2.55 4.76 15.34
C ILE A 363 -3.02 3.55 14.53
N VAL A 364 -4.16 2.95 14.88
CA VAL A 364 -4.73 1.81 14.13
C VAL A 364 -5.05 2.23 12.70
N ALA A 365 -5.63 3.41 12.48
CA ALA A 365 -5.92 3.95 11.16
C ALA A 365 -4.63 4.14 10.33
N ALA A 366 -3.61 4.78 10.91
CA ALA A 366 -2.32 4.96 10.23
C ALA A 366 -1.66 3.61 9.84
N ARG A 367 -1.77 2.60 10.70
CA ARG A 367 -1.25 1.25 10.44
C ARG A 367 -2.10 0.47 9.44
N ALA A 368 -3.42 0.65 9.43
CA ALA A 368 -4.28 0.06 8.41
C ALA A 368 -3.87 0.57 7.01
N ILE A 369 -3.62 1.87 6.88
CA ILE A 369 -3.12 2.47 5.64
C ILE A 369 -1.77 1.85 5.24
N LEU A 370 -0.84 1.68 6.18
CA LEU A 370 0.41 0.97 5.90
C LEU A 370 0.15 -0.44 5.36
N GLY A 371 -0.70 -1.22 6.03
CA GLY A 371 -0.99 -2.59 5.63
C GLY A 371 -1.64 -2.71 4.24
N GLU A 372 -2.52 -1.78 3.86
CA GLU A 372 -3.10 -1.73 2.51
C GLU A 372 -2.05 -1.53 1.42
N TRP A 373 -1.09 -0.64 1.69
CA TRP A 373 0.00 -0.36 0.76
C TRP A 373 1.03 -1.50 0.71
N LEU A 374 1.24 -2.21 1.81
CA LEU A 374 2.05 -3.44 1.83
C LEU A 374 1.37 -4.57 1.04
N GLY A 375 0.05 -4.75 1.20
CA GLY A 375 -0.75 -5.74 0.48
C GLY A 375 -1.05 -5.37 -0.97
N GLY A 376 -0.69 -4.16 -1.42
CA GLY A 376 -0.79 -3.71 -2.81
C GLY A 376 -2.18 -3.23 -3.24
N SER A 377 -3.14 -3.04 -2.33
CA SER A 377 -4.47 -2.52 -2.69
C SER A 377 -4.49 -1.01 -2.91
N GLY A 378 -3.64 -0.26 -2.19
CA GLY A 378 -3.57 1.21 -2.28
C GLY A 378 -4.90 1.89 -1.95
N GLY A 379 -5.57 1.43 -0.89
CA GLY A 379 -6.92 1.83 -0.48
C GLY A 379 -7.14 3.32 -0.21
N GLY A 380 -8.40 3.72 -0.06
CA GLY A 380 -8.79 5.11 0.14
C GLY A 380 -8.61 5.56 1.58
N TRP A 381 -8.25 6.83 1.80
CA TRP A 381 -8.01 7.35 3.16
C TRP A 381 -9.24 7.29 4.05
N GLN A 382 -10.44 7.31 3.46
CA GLN A 382 -11.70 7.25 4.19
C GLN A 382 -12.00 5.86 4.78
N ASP A 383 -11.40 4.80 4.24
CA ASP A 383 -11.80 3.42 4.52
C ASP A 383 -11.47 3.01 5.97
N SER A 384 -10.33 3.49 6.47
CA SER A 384 -9.97 3.41 7.89
C SER A 384 -10.97 4.13 8.82
N GLY A 385 -11.80 5.02 8.28
CA GLY A 385 -12.84 5.75 9.01
C GLY A 385 -13.84 4.83 9.69
N GLY A 386 -14.01 3.58 9.25
CA GLY A 386 -14.91 2.64 9.95
C GLY A 386 -14.41 2.18 11.33
N ILE A 387 -13.18 2.53 11.73
CA ILE A 387 -12.68 2.34 13.11
C ILE A 387 -13.43 3.25 14.11
N TRP A 388 -13.93 4.41 13.66
CA TRP A 388 -14.77 5.28 14.47
C TRP A 388 -16.23 4.81 14.38
N PRO A 389 -17.02 4.90 15.46
CA PRO A 389 -18.45 4.59 15.41
C PRO A 389 -19.25 5.73 14.73
N GLY A 390 -20.51 5.43 14.36
CA GLY A 390 -21.50 6.44 13.94
C GLY A 390 -21.25 7.06 12.57
N ILE A 391 -21.76 8.28 12.37
CA ILE A 391 -21.61 9.10 11.15
C ILE A 391 -20.41 10.04 11.32
N LYS A 392 -19.58 10.15 10.28
CA LYS A 392 -18.32 10.88 10.29
C LYS A 392 -18.29 11.84 9.10
N LEU A 393 -17.85 13.07 9.36
CA LEU A 393 -17.32 13.95 8.33
C LEU A 393 -15.80 13.88 8.41
N ILE A 394 -15.16 13.40 7.35
CA ILE A 394 -13.70 13.36 7.24
C ILE A 394 -13.29 14.36 6.16
N ALA A 395 -12.34 15.24 6.49
CA ALA A 395 -11.86 16.28 5.59
C ALA A 395 -10.33 16.36 5.64
N GLY A 396 -9.73 16.61 4.47
CA GLY A 396 -8.33 16.98 4.35
C GLY A 396 -8.10 18.36 4.95
N ALA A 397 -6.91 18.55 5.51
CA ALA A 397 -6.44 19.82 6.02
C ALA A 397 -4.99 20.04 5.56
N PRO A 398 -4.58 21.29 5.29
CA PRO A 398 -3.16 21.60 5.12
C PRO A 398 -2.38 21.14 6.35
N ALA A 399 -1.25 20.48 6.14
CA ALA A 399 -0.34 20.16 7.24
C ALA A 399 0.21 21.48 7.81
N THR A 400 -0.04 21.71 9.09
CA THR A 400 0.47 22.88 9.84
C THR A 400 1.81 22.59 10.47
#